data_AF-A0A1I0MNM6-F1
#
_entry.id   AF-A0A1I0MNM6-F1
#
_cell.length_a   1.000
_cell.length_b   1.000
_cell.length_c   1.000
_cell.angle_alpha   90.00
_cell.angle_beta   90.00
_cell.angle_gamma   90.00
#
_symmetry.space_group_name_H-M   'P 1'
#
loop_
_entity.id
_entity.type
_entity.pdbx_description
1 polymer ?
#
loop_
_entity_poly.entity_id
_entity_poly.type
_entity_poly.pdbx_seq_one_letter_code
_entity_poly.pdbx_strand_id
1 'polypeptide(L)'
;MPKPYLRDLRGEAEQLQREVGDWVIAGVETTVPWPTTAQVVPYDGFDFILRPGTPQLSPTVCLNARKHGLTTSQAHDAVSRLGSAMAWSGDWQFEVVMWMSGSHPFGVGRMQMGIVQDFFDIEELASIPDDDAATALAFFREGVSSRSPFYGFLNLYKAIAFIHRDGRARGRWVDEALPVLTERDAIDRLDELRAGNIDPSSYLVEQGRHAIAHAERDVFVNPDKMGDHQRITRDLPVIRALARMAIEEKFGIHHRLSRKAVRSSPIAGFRALLGQEVIDQTLDGIDLSGHTISLPNQLTVLVRRGADVHAFEDLTIRGLKQLRGSIGLWMQNAEGTLQATLVINLENDSLEMAPDGIECLMNANSRSSVDQALKAHQFSWTHLRNGRVELWSPDDTLLGKTAPYMPVNAMANPEWHTRSVAELTAMRDAAPDP
;
A
#
# COMPACT_ATOMS: atom_id res chain seq x y z
N MET A 1 -3.40 -7.54 23.46
CA MET A 1 -3.44 -7.87 22.02
C MET A 1 -2.03 -7.69 21.48
N PRO A 2 -1.58 -8.50 20.50
CA PRO A 2 -0.31 -8.23 19.83
C PRO A 2 -0.32 -6.81 19.26
N LYS A 3 0.83 -6.13 19.30
CA LYS A 3 0.96 -4.77 18.75
C LYS A 3 0.56 -4.78 17.27
N PRO A 4 -0.13 -3.76 16.74
CA PRO A 4 -0.66 -3.78 15.37
C PRO A 4 0.39 -4.11 14.30
N TYR A 5 1.63 -3.65 14.51
CA TYR A 5 2.74 -3.87 13.59
C TYR A 5 3.40 -5.26 13.71
N LEU A 6 3.09 -6.07 14.73
CA LEU A 6 3.59 -7.43 14.93
C LEU A 6 2.58 -8.52 14.51
N ARG A 7 1.44 -8.14 13.95
CA ARG A 7 0.39 -9.08 13.53
C ARG A 7 0.91 -10.06 12.48
N ASP A 8 0.73 -11.36 12.74
CA ASP A 8 0.93 -12.41 11.75
C ASP A 8 -0.32 -12.53 10.89
N LEU A 9 -0.40 -11.72 9.85
CA LEU A 9 -1.59 -11.61 9.00
C LEU A 9 -1.93 -12.92 8.27
N ARG A 10 -0.98 -13.86 8.08
CA ARG A 10 -1.27 -15.16 7.48
C ARG A 10 -1.76 -16.15 8.53
N GLY A 11 -1.06 -16.26 9.66
CA GLY A 11 -1.49 -17.12 10.77
C GLY A 11 -2.86 -16.72 11.32
N GLU A 12 -3.13 -15.42 11.42
CA GLU A 12 -4.45 -14.89 11.78
C GLU A 12 -5.51 -15.29 10.74
N ALA A 13 -5.20 -15.23 9.44
CA ALA A 13 -6.14 -15.65 8.40
C ALA A 13 -6.49 -17.15 8.50
N GLU A 14 -5.52 -17.99 8.82
CA GLU A 14 -5.75 -19.43 9.04
C GLU A 14 -6.66 -19.69 10.24
N GLN A 15 -6.46 -18.95 11.33
CA GLN A 15 -7.29 -19.05 12.53
C GLN A 15 -8.72 -18.58 12.24
N LEU A 16 -8.87 -17.37 11.68
CA LEU A 16 -10.18 -16.77 11.40
C LEU A 16 -11.01 -17.61 10.43
N GLN A 17 -10.41 -18.27 9.44
CA GLN A 17 -11.14 -19.14 8.52
C GLN A 17 -11.79 -20.36 9.19
N ARG A 18 -11.33 -20.74 10.40
CA ARG A 18 -11.92 -21.83 11.19
C ARG A 18 -13.02 -21.33 12.14
N GLU A 19 -13.19 -20.01 12.27
CA GLU A 19 -14.20 -19.43 13.15
C GLU A 19 -15.59 -19.48 12.53
N VAL A 20 -16.55 -19.99 13.30
CA VAL A 20 -17.97 -19.91 12.96
C VAL A 20 -18.43 -18.46 13.13
N GLY A 21 -19.07 -17.89 12.10
CA GLY A 21 -19.58 -16.52 12.14
C GLY A 21 -20.58 -16.22 11.03
N ASP A 22 -20.95 -14.95 10.90
CA ASP A 22 -21.81 -14.51 9.80
C ASP A 22 -20.90 -13.92 8.72
N TRP A 23 -20.35 -14.80 7.90
CA TRP A 23 -19.38 -14.41 6.88
C TRP A 23 -20.08 -13.92 5.62
N VAL A 24 -19.69 -12.72 5.20
CA VAL A 24 -19.92 -12.18 3.86
C VAL A 24 -18.72 -12.52 2.99
N ILE A 25 -18.98 -13.06 1.81
CA ILE A 25 -17.95 -13.52 0.88
C ILE A 25 -18.24 -12.92 -0.49
N ALA A 26 -17.29 -12.16 -1.01
CA ALA A 26 -17.28 -11.69 -2.40
C ALA A 26 -16.33 -12.56 -3.22
N GLY A 27 -16.85 -13.24 -4.24
CA GLY A 27 -16.02 -13.77 -5.32
C GLY A 27 -15.66 -12.63 -6.27
N VAL A 28 -14.37 -12.49 -6.60
CA VAL A 28 -13.90 -11.33 -7.38
C VAL A 28 -13.18 -11.72 -8.66
N GLU A 29 -13.35 -10.91 -9.69
CA GLU A 29 -12.48 -10.84 -10.86
C GLU A 29 -11.62 -9.58 -10.76
N THR A 30 -10.31 -9.74 -10.88
CA THR A 30 -9.41 -8.66 -10.52
C THR A 30 -8.04 -8.75 -11.19
N THR A 31 -7.48 -7.58 -11.49
CA THR A 31 -6.05 -7.42 -11.83
C THR A 31 -5.24 -6.88 -10.65
N VAL A 32 -5.86 -6.73 -9.47
CA VAL A 32 -5.14 -6.46 -8.22
C VAL A 32 -4.21 -7.64 -7.98
N PRO A 33 -2.90 -7.44 -7.74
CA PRO A 33 -2.01 -8.52 -7.35
C PRO A 33 -2.56 -9.22 -6.10
N TRP A 34 -2.93 -10.48 -6.22
CA TRP A 34 -3.67 -11.19 -5.16
C TRP A 34 -2.75 -12.13 -4.36
N PRO A 35 -2.87 -12.24 -3.02
CA PRO A 35 -1.98 -13.09 -2.25
C PRO A 35 -2.17 -14.58 -2.60
N THR A 36 -1.05 -15.33 -2.69
CA THR A 36 -1.05 -16.79 -2.97
C THR A 36 -1.49 -17.64 -1.78
N THR A 37 -1.47 -17.06 -0.59
CA THR A 37 -1.91 -17.67 0.66
C THR A 37 -2.95 -16.76 1.30
N ALA A 38 -3.89 -17.32 2.07
CA ALA A 38 -4.88 -16.50 2.75
C ALA A 38 -4.19 -15.47 3.66
N GLN A 39 -4.67 -14.23 3.64
CA GLN A 39 -4.06 -13.13 4.38
C GLN A 39 -5.14 -12.21 4.95
N VAL A 40 -4.96 -11.76 6.20
CA VAL A 40 -5.76 -10.70 6.79
C VAL A 40 -5.30 -9.35 6.25
N VAL A 41 -6.25 -8.53 5.84
CA VAL A 41 -6.06 -7.15 5.40
C VAL A 41 -6.87 -6.26 6.34
N PRO A 42 -6.26 -5.73 7.42
CA PRO A 42 -6.87 -4.66 8.20
C PRO A 42 -7.07 -3.42 7.34
N TYR A 43 -8.32 -2.96 7.23
CA TYR A 43 -8.67 -1.76 6.49
C TYR A 43 -9.95 -1.15 7.06
N ASP A 44 -9.96 0.17 7.26
CA ASP A 44 -11.12 0.94 7.76
C ASP A 44 -11.74 0.36 9.04
N GLY A 45 -10.90 -0.14 9.96
CA GLY A 45 -11.33 -0.75 11.23
C GLY A 45 -11.85 -2.18 11.13
N PHE A 46 -11.79 -2.81 9.95
CA PHE A 46 -12.24 -4.18 9.72
C PHE A 46 -11.07 -5.10 9.34
N ASP A 47 -11.15 -6.36 9.75
CA ASP A 47 -10.21 -7.40 9.33
C ASP A 47 -10.83 -8.21 8.19
N PHE A 48 -10.43 -7.91 6.96
CA PHE A 48 -10.83 -8.67 5.78
C PHE A 48 -9.90 -9.86 5.58
N ILE A 49 -10.40 -10.97 5.04
CA ILE A 49 -9.56 -12.09 4.58
C ILE A 49 -9.55 -12.10 3.06
N LEU A 50 -8.37 -11.94 2.47
CA LEU A 50 -8.16 -12.24 1.06
C LEU A 50 -7.78 -13.70 0.94
N ARG A 51 -8.58 -14.47 0.19
CA ARG A 51 -8.31 -15.89 -0.06
C ARG A 51 -7.85 -16.08 -1.50
N PRO A 52 -6.80 -16.88 -1.73
CA PRO A 52 -6.31 -17.16 -3.06
C PRO A 52 -7.37 -17.90 -3.88
N GLY A 53 -7.41 -17.60 -5.18
CA GLY A 53 -8.14 -18.44 -6.13
C GLY A 53 -7.38 -19.74 -6.43
N THR A 54 -8.07 -20.71 -6.99
CA THR A 54 -7.51 -21.96 -7.55
C THR A 54 -7.91 -22.06 -9.02
N PRO A 55 -7.43 -23.04 -9.81
CA PRO A 55 -7.91 -23.20 -11.20
C PRO A 55 -9.45 -23.27 -11.32
N GLN A 56 -10.15 -23.75 -10.28
CA GLN A 56 -11.60 -23.89 -10.25
C GLN A 56 -12.32 -22.81 -9.43
N LEU A 57 -11.60 -22.09 -8.56
CA LEU A 57 -12.19 -21.12 -7.63
C LEU A 57 -11.66 -19.70 -7.87
N SER A 58 -12.56 -18.73 -7.91
CA SER A 58 -12.21 -17.30 -7.90
C SER A 58 -11.51 -16.93 -6.59
N PRO A 59 -10.61 -15.94 -6.61
CA PRO A 59 -10.18 -15.28 -5.39
C PRO A 59 -11.40 -14.69 -4.67
N THR A 60 -11.33 -14.61 -3.34
CA THR A 60 -12.43 -14.07 -2.53
C THR A 60 -11.96 -13.05 -1.51
N VAL A 61 -12.82 -12.07 -1.24
CA VAL A 61 -12.75 -11.21 -0.04
C VAL A 61 -13.79 -11.71 0.95
N CYS A 62 -13.40 -11.92 2.20
CA CYS A 62 -14.29 -12.38 3.26
C CYS A 62 -14.28 -11.40 4.43
N LEU A 63 -15.45 -11.13 5.00
CA LEU A 63 -15.63 -10.29 6.19
C LEU A 63 -16.62 -10.97 7.13
N ASN A 64 -16.26 -11.10 8.42
CA ASN A 64 -17.16 -11.62 9.44
C ASN A 64 -18.05 -10.50 9.97
N ALA A 65 -19.26 -10.37 9.43
CA ALA A 65 -20.19 -9.29 9.77
C ALA A 65 -20.53 -9.28 11.27
N ARG A 66 -20.75 -10.48 11.85
CA ARG A 66 -21.07 -10.65 13.28
C ARG A 66 -19.97 -10.11 14.19
N LYS A 67 -18.70 -10.39 13.86
CA LYS A 67 -17.54 -9.95 14.67
C LYS A 67 -17.46 -8.43 14.79
N HIS A 68 -17.93 -7.71 13.77
CA HIS A 68 -17.90 -6.26 13.71
C HIS A 68 -19.27 -5.60 13.99
N GLY A 69 -20.28 -6.38 14.42
CA GLY A 69 -21.62 -5.86 14.68
C GLY A 69 -22.34 -5.30 13.45
N LEU A 70 -21.97 -5.78 12.26
CA LEU A 70 -22.50 -5.30 10.99
C LEU A 70 -23.69 -6.15 10.53
N THR A 71 -24.62 -5.51 9.83
CA THR A 71 -25.57 -6.21 8.96
C THR A 71 -24.87 -6.73 7.70
N THR A 72 -25.47 -7.70 7.01
CA THR A 72 -24.97 -8.21 5.72
C THR A 72 -24.77 -7.09 4.70
N SER A 73 -25.70 -6.13 4.61
CA SER A 73 -25.59 -4.99 3.68
C SER A 73 -24.39 -4.11 4.02
N GLN A 74 -24.20 -3.76 5.30
CA GLN A 74 -23.05 -2.97 5.73
C GLN A 74 -21.73 -3.69 5.47
N ALA A 75 -21.70 -5.01 5.60
CA ALA A 75 -20.54 -5.82 5.23
C ALA A 75 -20.29 -5.84 3.70
N HIS A 76 -21.33 -5.87 2.86
CA HIS A 76 -21.18 -5.67 1.41
C HIS A 76 -20.59 -4.30 1.07
N ASP A 77 -21.05 -3.25 1.76
CA ASP A 77 -20.55 -1.88 1.58
C ASP A 77 -19.08 -1.79 1.98
N ALA A 78 -18.69 -2.39 3.11
CA ALA A 78 -17.31 -2.42 3.58
C ALA A 78 -16.37 -3.15 2.60
N VAL A 79 -16.79 -4.31 2.08
CA VAL A 79 -16.03 -5.05 1.04
C VAL A 79 -15.92 -4.22 -0.23
N SER A 80 -16.98 -3.52 -0.62
CA SER A 80 -16.96 -2.63 -1.79
C SER A 80 -16.01 -1.44 -1.60
N ARG A 81 -15.97 -0.83 -0.40
CA ARG A 81 -15.02 0.24 -0.06
C ARG A 81 -13.58 -0.23 -0.15
N LEU A 82 -13.27 -1.41 0.38
CA LEU A 82 -11.95 -2.03 0.22
C LEU A 82 -11.59 -2.20 -1.27
N GLY A 83 -12.51 -2.73 -2.07
CA GLY A 83 -12.33 -2.89 -3.51
C GLY A 83 -12.05 -1.57 -4.23
N SER A 84 -12.69 -0.47 -3.82
CA SER A 84 -12.43 0.86 -4.37
C SER A 84 -11.03 1.37 -4.01
N ALA A 85 -10.58 1.17 -2.76
CA ALA A 85 -9.23 1.53 -2.33
C ALA A 85 -8.16 0.72 -3.07
N MET A 86 -8.40 -0.58 -3.29
CA MET A 86 -7.51 -1.44 -4.07
C MET A 86 -7.43 -0.97 -5.52
N ALA A 87 -8.57 -0.77 -6.20
CA ALA A 87 -8.59 -0.31 -7.59
C ALA A 87 -7.86 1.03 -7.76
N TRP A 88 -8.07 1.96 -6.83
CA TRP A 88 -7.37 3.25 -6.78
C TRP A 88 -5.86 3.13 -6.53
N SER A 89 -5.39 2.06 -5.92
CA SER A 89 -3.96 1.95 -5.58
C SER A 89 -3.08 1.64 -6.81
N GLY A 90 -3.64 1.18 -7.92
CA GLY A 90 -2.84 0.83 -9.10
C GLY A 90 -3.58 0.78 -10.43
N ASP A 91 -4.67 1.53 -10.57
CA ASP A 91 -5.60 1.43 -11.71
C ASP A 91 -6.09 0.00 -11.97
N TRP A 92 -6.22 -0.78 -10.90
CA TRP A 92 -6.55 -2.19 -11.01
C TRP A 92 -8.04 -2.40 -11.19
N GLN A 93 -8.41 -3.38 -12.02
CA GLN A 93 -9.77 -3.89 -12.06
C GLN A 93 -10.05 -4.62 -10.74
N PHE A 94 -11.18 -4.30 -10.14
CA PHE A 94 -11.77 -5.03 -9.02
C PHE A 94 -13.28 -5.11 -9.27
N GLU A 95 -13.78 -6.30 -9.58
CA GLU A 95 -15.19 -6.56 -9.86
C GLU A 95 -15.67 -7.70 -8.94
N VAL A 96 -16.78 -7.47 -8.23
CA VAL A 96 -17.45 -8.52 -7.47
C VAL A 96 -18.40 -9.26 -8.41
N VAL A 97 -18.07 -10.51 -8.74
CA VAL A 97 -18.87 -11.33 -9.65
C VAL A 97 -19.95 -12.13 -8.93
N MET A 98 -19.81 -12.33 -7.62
CA MET A 98 -20.79 -13.06 -6.82
C MET A 98 -20.70 -12.67 -5.35
N TRP A 99 -21.86 -12.51 -4.72
CA TRP A 99 -22.00 -12.39 -3.27
C TRP A 99 -22.51 -13.69 -2.69
N MET A 100 -21.90 -14.13 -1.59
CA MET A 100 -22.30 -15.30 -0.84
C MET A 100 -22.30 -14.97 0.65
N SER A 101 -23.09 -15.72 1.43
CA SER A 101 -23.08 -15.66 2.89
C SER A 101 -23.04 -17.07 3.46
N GLY A 102 -22.39 -17.24 4.61
CA GLY A 102 -22.36 -18.53 5.28
C GLY A 102 -21.68 -18.51 6.63
N SER A 103 -21.64 -19.68 7.27
CA SER A 103 -21.07 -19.86 8.61
C SER A 103 -19.54 -19.82 8.64
N HIS A 104 -18.89 -19.98 7.48
CA HIS A 104 -17.43 -19.98 7.30
C HIS A 104 -17.06 -19.36 5.94
N PRO A 105 -15.82 -18.88 5.74
CA PRO A 105 -15.31 -18.53 4.42
C PRO A 105 -15.21 -19.75 3.48
N PHE A 106 -15.78 -19.66 2.27
CA PHE A 106 -15.67 -20.70 1.25
C PHE A 106 -15.40 -20.12 -0.15
N GLY A 107 -14.96 -20.98 -1.07
CA GLY A 107 -14.57 -20.58 -2.43
C GLY A 107 -15.77 -20.41 -3.36
N VAL A 108 -15.63 -19.55 -4.35
CA VAL A 108 -16.65 -19.27 -5.38
C VAL A 108 -16.16 -19.82 -6.72
N GLY A 109 -17.03 -20.39 -7.56
CA GLY A 109 -16.64 -20.92 -8.88
C GLY A 109 -15.99 -19.86 -9.79
N ARG A 110 -14.96 -20.26 -10.54
CA ARG A 110 -14.10 -19.35 -11.32
C ARG A 110 -14.60 -19.04 -12.72
N MET A 111 -14.36 -17.79 -13.17
CA MET A 111 -14.55 -17.36 -14.56
C MET A 111 -13.25 -16.96 -15.28
N GLN A 112 -12.25 -16.33 -14.63
CA GLN A 112 -10.97 -15.94 -15.27
C GLN A 112 -9.71 -16.06 -14.39
N MET A 113 -8.53 -16.06 -15.03
CA MET A 113 -7.22 -16.03 -14.38
C MET A 113 -6.87 -14.61 -13.86
N GLY A 114 -6.32 -14.50 -12.65
CA GLY A 114 -5.94 -13.21 -12.03
C GLY A 114 -4.43 -13.11 -11.79
N ILE A 115 -3.95 -11.91 -11.48
CA ILE A 115 -2.55 -11.66 -11.10
C ILE A 115 -2.34 -12.12 -9.65
N VAL A 116 -1.25 -12.84 -9.39
CA VAL A 116 -0.89 -13.29 -8.04
C VAL A 116 0.40 -12.65 -7.55
N GLN A 117 0.51 -12.49 -6.23
CA GLN A 117 1.70 -12.07 -5.51
C GLN A 117 1.84 -12.89 -4.23
N ASP A 118 3.04 -12.96 -3.68
CA ASP A 118 3.27 -13.70 -2.43
C ASP A 118 2.52 -13.04 -1.26
N PHE A 119 2.68 -11.74 -1.06
CA PHE A 119 2.10 -10.99 0.04
C PHE A 119 1.45 -9.69 -0.43
N PHE A 120 0.27 -9.38 0.11
CA PHE A 120 -0.45 -8.15 -0.20
C PHE A 120 -0.03 -7.03 0.76
N ASP A 121 0.67 -6.01 0.26
CA ASP A 121 1.06 -4.85 1.08
C ASP A 121 -0.10 -3.86 1.23
N ILE A 122 -0.46 -3.59 2.48
CA ILE A 122 -1.64 -2.80 2.86
C ILE A 122 -1.27 -1.32 2.96
N GLU A 123 0.01 -0.99 3.16
CA GLU A 123 0.47 0.40 3.26
C GLU A 123 0.21 1.22 2.00
N GLU A 124 0.02 0.55 0.87
CA GLU A 124 -0.32 1.21 -0.39
C GLU A 124 -1.83 1.51 -0.52
N LEU A 125 -2.69 1.01 0.36
CA LEU A 125 -4.12 1.33 0.29
C LEU A 125 -4.37 2.79 0.67
N ALA A 126 -5.19 3.46 -0.14
CA ALA A 126 -5.66 4.80 0.20
C ALA A 126 -6.59 4.78 1.40
N SER A 127 -6.41 5.69 2.35
CA SER A 127 -7.44 6.00 3.33
C SER A 127 -8.54 6.82 2.67
N ILE A 128 -9.80 6.46 2.93
CA ILE A 128 -10.97 7.12 2.37
C ILE A 128 -11.57 7.99 3.48
N PRO A 129 -11.45 9.34 3.41
CA PRO A 129 -11.77 10.22 4.52
C PRO A 129 -13.27 10.37 4.78
N ASP A 130 -14.11 10.30 3.73
CA ASP A 130 -15.54 10.53 3.82
C ASP A 130 -16.34 9.79 2.73
N ASP A 131 -17.66 9.87 2.80
CA ASP A 131 -18.58 9.18 1.88
C ASP A 131 -18.58 9.78 0.45
N ASP A 132 -18.25 11.06 0.30
CA ASP A 132 -18.14 11.70 -1.02
C ASP A 132 -16.88 11.15 -1.73
N ALA A 133 -15.76 11.05 -1.03
CA ALA A 133 -14.55 10.39 -1.50
C ALA A 133 -14.80 8.92 -1.83
N ALA A 134 -15.51 8.19 -0.96
CA ALA A 134 -15.88 6.79 -1.20
C ALA A 134 -16.69 6.63 -2.49
N THR A 135 -17.64 7.54 -2.72
CA THR A 135 -18.49 7.56 -3.92
C THR A 135 -17.70 7.86 -5.19
N ALA A 136 -16.81 8.86 -5.14
CA ALA A 136 -15.95 9.19 -6.29
C ALA A 136 -15.02 8.02 -6.66
N LEU A 137 -14.41 7.38 -5.66
CA LEU A 137 -13.58 6.18 -5.84
C LEU A 137 -14.39 4.97 -6.32
N ALA A 138 -15.65 4.83 -5.90
CA ALA A 138 -16.53 3.79 -6.42
C ALA A 138 -16.81 4.00 -7.93
N PHE A 139 -17.12 5.22 -8.36
CA PHE A 139 -17.25 5.52 -9.80
C PHE A 139 -15.96 5.27 -10.57
N PHE A 140 -14.81 5.62 -9.98
CA PHE A 140 -13.51 5.33 -10.56
C PHE A 140 -13.29 3.82 -10.72
N ARG A 141 -13.53 3.02 -9.67
CA ARG A 141 -13.46 1.55 -9.67
C ARG A 141 -14.35 0.96 -10.76
N GLU A 142 -15.62 1.35 -10.80
CA GLU A 142 -16.57 0.88 -11.84
C GLU A 142 -16.11 1.26 -13.26
N GLY A 143 -15.43 2.41 -13.39
CA GLY A 143 -14.83 2.87 -14.63
C GLY A 143 -13.69 1.97 -15.11
N VAL A 144 -12.70 1.71 -14.24
CA VAL A 144 -11.51 0.91 -14.58
C VAL A 144 -11.80 -0.60 -14.65
N SER A 145 -12.81 -1.07 -13.93
CA SER A 145 -13.24 -2.48 -13.96
C SER A 145 -14.15 -2.81 -15.14
N SER A 146 -14.67 -1.81 -15.86
CA SER A 146 -15.65 -2.07 -16.91
C SER A 146 -15.05 -2.78 -18.11
N ARG A 147 -15.66 -3.90 -18.51
CA ARG A 147 -15.34 -4.60 -19.77
C ARG A 147 -15.86 -3.88 -21.02
N SER A 148 -16.69 -2.84 -20.86
CA SER A 148 -17.19 -2.03 -21.95
C SER A 148 -16.52 -0.66 -21.92
N PRO A 149 -15.86 -0.21 -23.00
CA PRO A 149 -15.22 1.10 -23.02
C PRO A 149 -16.25 2.24 -22.84
N PHE A 150 -17.49 2.02 -23.26
CA PHE A 150 -18.58 2.99 -23.12
C PHE A 150 -18.98 3.20 -21.65
N TYR A 151 -19.22 2.10 -20.92
CA TYR A 151 -19.53 2.16 -19.49
C TYR A 151 -18.32 2.63 -18.67
N GLY A 152 -17.12 2.20 -19.05
CA GLY A 152 -15.88 2.68 -18.44
C GLY A 152 -15.74 4.20 -18.55
N PHE A 153 -15.92 4.75 -19.76
CA PHE A 153 -15.90 6.19 -19.99
C PHE A 153 -16.96 6.92 -19.15
N LEU A 154 -18.21 6.44 -19.17
CA LEU A 154 -19.29 7.09 -18.42
C LEU A 154 -19.06 7.07 -16.92
N ASN A 155 -18.56 5.98 -16.34
CA ASN A 155 -18.31 5.91 -14.90
C ASN A 155 -17.10 6.77 -14.48
N LEU A 156 -16.03 6.83 -15.28
CA LEU A 156 -14.94 7.77 -15.04
C LEU A 156 -15.41 9.23 -15.14
N TYR A 157 -16.25 9.54 -16.14
CA TYR A 157 -16.87 10.86 -16.27
C TYR A 157 -17.79 11.17 -15.08
N LYS A 158 -18.53 10.18 -14.54
CA LYS A 158 -19.35 10.35 -13.34
C LYS A 158 -18.52 10.76 -12.12
N ALA A 159 -17.32 10.22 -11.94
CA ALA A 159 -16.44 10.66 -10.85
C ALA A 159 -16.12 12.16 -10.96
N ILE A 160 -15.75 12.63 -12.15
CA ILE A 160 -15.50 14.06 -12.43
C ILE A 160 -16.78 14.88 -12.20
N ALA A 161 -17.91 14.42 -12.73
CA ALA A 161 -19.19 15.11 -12.62
C ALA A 161 -19.75 15.17 -11.20
N PHE A 162 -19.44 14.18 -10.38
CA PHE A 162 -19.81 14.12 -8.97
C PHE A 162 -19.08 15.20 -8.15
N ILE A 163 -17.78 15.40 -8.45
CA ILE A 163 -16.92 16.43 -7.84
C ILE A 163 -17.27 17.83 -8.39
N HIS A 164 -17.27 17.98 -9.71
CA HIS A 164 -17.61 19.20 -10.43
C HIS A 164 -19.06 19.14 -10.93
N ARG A 165 -19.99 19.39 -10.01
CA ARG A 165 -21.44 19.27 -10.25
C ARG A 165 -21.98 20.28 -11.26
N ASP A 166 -21.48 21.51 -11.23
CA ASP A 166 -21.86 22.55 -12.18
C ASP A 166 -21.22 22.29 -13.55
N GLY A 167 -22.05 22.20 -14.60
CA GLY A 167 -21.59 21.83 -15.93
C GLY A 167 -20.65 22.84 -16.57
N ARG A 168 -20.85 24.15 -16.33
CA ARG A 168 -19.99 25.20 -16.88
C ARG A 168 -18.65 25.27 -16.17
N ALA A 169 -18.66 25.18 -14.84
CA ALA A 169 -17.44 25.12 -14.05
C ALA A 169 -16.63 23.86 -14.36
N ARG A 170 -17.30 22.71 -14.55
CA ARG A 170 -16.66 21.47 -14.98
C ARG A 170 -15.98 21.62 -16.34
N GLY A 171 -16.64 22.25 -17.32
CA GLY A 171 -16.04 22.51 -18.63
C GLY A 171 -14.74 23.30 -18.53
N ARG A 172 -14.76 24.42 -17.79
CA ARG A 172 -13.56 25.23 -17.55
C ARG A 172 -12.45 24.46 -16.82
N TRP A 173 -12.81 23.68 -15.80
CA TRP A 173 -11.83 22.85 -15.09
C TRP A 173 -11.21 21.80 -16.02
N VAL A 174 -11.99 21.17 -16.90
CA VAL A 174 -11.44 20.24 -17.91
C VAL A 174 -10.48 20.96 -18.85
N ASP A 175 -10.81 22.16 -19.33
CA ASP A 175 -9.92 22.95 -20.19
C ASP A 175 -8.56 23.23 -19.52
N GLU A 176 -8.58 23.55 -18.22
CA GLU A 176 -7.39 23.84 -17.42
C GLU A 176 -6.59 22.58 -17.05
N ALA A 177 -7.26 21.44 -16.87
CA ALA A 177 -6.64 20.17 -16.48
C ALA A 177 -5.95 19.45 -17.66
N LEU A 178 -6.48 19.57 -18.87
CA LEU A 178 -5.97 18.86 -20.05
C LEU A 178 -4.48 19.13 -20.37
N PRO A 179 -3.94 20.36 -20.28
CA PRO A 179 -2.53 20.64 -20.56
C PRO A 179 -1.56 20.13 -19.50
N VAL A 180 -2.03 19.80 -18.29
CA VAL A 180 -1.19 19.40 -17.16
C VAL A 180 -1.21 17.89 -16.89
N LEU A 181 -1.93 17.11 -17.71
CA LEU A 181 -1.87 15.65 -17.66
C LEU A 181 -0.44 15.15 -17.94
N THR A 182 -0.03 14.11 -17.23
CA THR A 182 1.35 13.58 -17.29
C THR A 182 1.43 12.17 -17.87
N GLU A 183 0.30 11.49 -17.96
CA GLU A 183 0.21 10.13 -18.46
C GLU A 183 0.42 10.09 -19.97
N ARG A 184 1.43 9.33 -20.41
CA ARG A 184 1.82 9.24 -21.83
C ARG A 184 0.65 8.91 -22.76
N ASP A 185 -0.14 7.89 -22.43
CA ASP A 185 -1.27 7.48 -23.29
C ASP A 185 -2.36 8.57 -23.39
N ALA A 186 -2.53 9.39 -22.35
CA ALA A 186 -3.45 10.52 -22.38
C ALA A 186 -2.89 11.65 -23.25
N ILE A 187 -1.59 11.98 -23.09
CA ILE A 187 -0.90 12.97 -23.90
C ILE A 187 -0.94 12.59 -25.38
N ASP A 188 -0.58 11.35 -25.72
CA ASP A 188 -0.57 10.84 -27.10
C ASP A 188 -1.97 10.99 -27.75
N ARG A 189 -3.04 10.73 -26.99
CA ARG A 189 -4.41 10.90 -27.49
C ARG A 189 -4.79 12.38 -27.67
N LEU A 190 -4.40 13.25 -26.74
CA LEU A 190 -4.66 14.69 -26.85
C LEU A 190 -3.95 15.30 -28.05
N ASP A 191 -2.71 14.88 -28.31
CA ASP A 191 -1.93 15.35 -29.44
C ASP A 191 -2.54 14.89 -30.77
N GLU A 192 -3.06 13.65 -30.83
CA GLU A 192 -3.82 13.17 -32.00
C GLU A 192 -5.06 14.03 -32.27
N LEU A 193 -5.85 14.36 -31.24
CA LEU A 193 -7.04 15.20 -31.39
C LEU A 193 -6.67 16.61 -31.88
N ARG A 194 -5.63 17.21 -31.29
CA ARG A 194 -5.14 18.55 -31.67
C ARG A 194 -4.58 18.58 -33.08
N ALA A 195 -3.84 17.54 -33.51
CA ALA A 195 -3.36 17.41 -34.88
C ALA A 195 -4.50 17.34 -35.90
N GLY A 196 -5.67 16.84 -35.48
CA GLY A 196 -6.91 16.86 -36.25
C GLY A 196 -7.68 18.19 -36.20
N ASN A 197 -7.16 19.24 -35.56
CA ASN A 197 -7.87 20.49 -35.24
C ASN A 197 -9.17 20.28 -34.44
N ILE A 198 -9.21 19.24 -33.60
CA ILE A 198 -10.33 18.95 -32.72
C ILE A 198 -10.03 19.54 -31.34
N ASP A 199 -10.92 20.37 -30.82
CA ASP A 199 -10.86 20.83 -29.42
C ASP A 199 -11.11 19.66 -28.47
N PRO A 200 -10.13 19.20 -27.67
CA PRO A 200 -10.29 17.97 -26.90
C PRO A 200 -11.37 18.07 -25.82
N SER A 201 -11.55 19.24 -25.21
CA SER A 201 -12.54 19.42 -24.13
C SER A 201 -13.97 19.28 -24.65
N SER A 202 -14.32 20.06 -25.69
CA SER A 202 -15.62 19.95 -26.35
C SER A 202 -15.85 18.56 -26.92
N TYR A 203 -14.80 17.93 -27.48
CA TYR A 203 -14.86 16.57 -28.00
C TYR A 203 -15.23 15.54 -26.92
N LEU A 204 -14.56 15.54 -25.77
CA LEU A 204 -14.84 14.57 -24.69
C LEU A 204 -16.28 14.68 -24.17
N VAL A 205 -16.84 15.89 -24.15
CA VAL A 205 -18.22 16.13 -23.74
C VAL A 205 -19.21 15.70 -24.82
N GLU A 206 -19.07 16.21 -26.04
CA GLU A 206 -20.06 15.98 -27.10
C GLU A 206 -19.92 14.59 -27.74
N GLN A 207 -18.72 14.22 -28.15
CA GLN A 207 -18.43 12.96 -28.84
C GLN A 207 -18.19 11.79 -27.89
N GLY A 208 -17.87 12.08 -26.62
CA GLY A 208 -17.78 11.10 -25.54
C GLY A 208 -19.08 11.03 -24.75
N ARG A 209 -19.18 11.82 -23.67
CA ARG A 209 -20.27 11.75 -22.69
C ARG A 209 -21.66 11.79 -23.32
N HIS A 210 -21.95 12.79 -24.16
CA HIS A 210 -23.28 12.94 -24.74
C HIS A 210 -23.58 11.85 -25.76
N ALA A 211 -22.66 11.59 -26.70
CA ALA A 211 -22.86 10.58 -27.73
C ALA A 211 -23.04 9.16 -27.16
N ILE A 212 -22.37 8.82 -26.05
CA ILE A 212 -22.56 7.53 -25.37
C ILE A 212 -23.91 7.48 -24.63
N ALA A 213 -24.32 8.56 -23.97
CA ALA A 213 -25.48 8.56 -23.09
C ALA A 213 -26.82 8.81 -23.81
N HIS A 214 -26.82 9.48 -24.97
CA HIS A 214 -28.01 9.97 -25.66
C HIS A 214 -28.08 9.43 -27.09
N ALA A 215 -28.83 8.33 -27.27
CA ALA A 215 -29.03 7.69 -28.57
C ALA A 215 -29.96 8.47 -29.50
N GLU A 216 -30.72 9.43 -28.96
CA GLU A 216 -31.67 10.28 -29.68
C GLU A 216 -31.03 11.45 -30.44
N ARG A 217 -29.71 11.66 -30.29
CA ARG A 217 -28.98 12.78 -30.92
C ARG A 217 -28.42 12.38 -32.28
N ASP A 218 -28.18 13.39 -33.12
CA ASP A 218 -27.51 13.23 -34.43
C ASP A 218 -26.11 12.61 -34.29
N VAL A 219 -25.42 12.96 -33.19
CA VAL A 219 -24.13 12.37 -32.80
C VAL A 219 -24.38 11.39 -31.67
N PHE A 220 -24.30 10.10 -31.99
CA PHE A 220 -24.44 9.00 -31.03
C PHE A 220 -23.39 7.93 -31.27
N VAL A 221 -23.08 7.16 -30.23
CA VAL A 221 -22.19 6.00 -30.28
C VAL A 221 -23.01 4.74 -30.54
N ASN A 222 -22.64 3.99 -31.57
CA ASN A 222 -23.21 2.67 -31.81
C ASN A 222 -22.23 1.59 -31.30
N PRO A 223 -22.59 0.78 -30.29
CA PRO A 223 -21.70 -0.23 -29.74
C PRO A 223 -21.31 -1.35 -30.74
N ASP A 224 -22.11 -1.56 -31.79
CA ASP A 224 -21.81 -2.52 -32.86
C ASP A 224 -20.87 -1.94 -33.94
N LYS A 225 -20.62 -0.62 -33.91
CA LYS A 225 -19.64 0.00 -34.80
C LYS A 225 -18.25 -0.07 -34.18
N MET A 226 -17.39 -0.86 -34.81
CA MET A 226 -15.99 -1.01 -34.39
C MET A 226 -15.24 0.34 -34.31
N GLY A 227 -15.55 1.29 -35.21
CA GLY A 227 -14.95 2.63 -35.17
C GLY A 227 -15.28 3.40 -33.90
N ASP A 228 -16.54 3.33 -33.43
CA ASP A 228 -16.94 3.96 -32.17
C ASP A 228 -16.30 3.26 -30.97
N HIS A 229 -16.26 1.92 -30.99
CA HIS A 229 -15.58 1.15 -29.95
C HIS A 229 -14.10 1.54 -29.83
N GLN A 230 -13.35 1.50 -30.93
CA GLN A 230 -11.93 1.88 -30.95
C GLN A 230 -11.72 3.33 -30.51
N ARG A 231 -12.56 4.25 -30.99
CA ARG A 231 -12.48 5.66 -30.63
C ARG A 231 -12.64 5.87 -29.13
N ILE A 232 -13.70 5.31 -28.52
CA ILE A 232 -13.92 5.46 -27.07
C ILE A 232 -12.84 4.73 -26.26
N THR A 233 -12.36 3.56 -26.71
CA THR A 233 -11.21 2.89 -26.07
C THR A 233 -9.98 3.79 -26.04
N ARG A 234 -9.70 4.53 -27.12
CA ARG A 234 -8.58 5.48 -27.19
C ARG A 234 -8.79 6.72 -26.34
N ASP A 235 -10.03 7.08 -26.03
CA ASP A 235 -10.37 8.22 -25.15
C ASP A 235 -10.27 7.86 -23.65
N LEU A 236 -10.31 6.57 -23.28
CA LEU A 236 -10.27 6.10 -21.89
C LEU A 236 -9.05 6.60 -21.08
N PRO A 237 -7.81 6.60 -21.61
CA PRO A 237 -6.66 7.11 -20.87
C PRO A 237 -6.84 8.57 -20.43
N VAL A 238 -7.42 9.42 -21.29
CA VAL A 238 -7.65 10.84 -21.00
C VAL A 238 -8.69 11.00 -19.90
N ILE A 239 -9.85 10.37 -20.01
CA ILE A 239 -10.91 10.53 -19.01
C ILE A 239 -10.53 9.92 -17.65
N ARG A 240 -9.74 8.84 -17.65
CA ARG A 240 -9.17 8.24 -16.44
C ARG A 240 -8.19 9.18 -15.73
N ALA A 241 -7.29 9.80 -16.49
CA ALA A 241 -6.33 10.77 -15.96
C ALA A 241 -7.04 11.99 -15.36
N LEU A 242 -8.06 12.52 -16.05
CA LEU A 242 -8.92 13.59 -15.52
C LEU A 242 -9.66 13.16 -14.25
N ALA A 243 -10.27 11.97 -14.23
CA ALA A 243 -10.95 11.46 -13.04
C ALA A 243 -10.00 11.33 -11.83
N ARG A 244 -8.77 10.88 -12.07
CA ARG A 244 -7.73 10.81 -11.05
C ARG A 244 -7.40 12.19 -10.50
N MET A 245 -7.08 13.14 -11.39
CA MET A 245 -6.73 14.51 -11.02
C MET A 245 -7.84 15.15 -10.18
N ALA A 246 -9.10 15.02 -10.60
CA ALA A 246 -10.24 15.56 -9.86
C ALA A 246 -10.33 14.98 -8.42
N ILE A 247 -10.16 13.66 -8.27
CA ILE A 247 -10.20 12.98 -6.96
C ILE A 247 -9.05 13.44 -6.07
N GLU A 248 -7.84 13.53 -6.62
CA GLU A 248 -6.64 13.97 -5.90
C GLU A 248 -6.77 15.42 -5.41
N GLU A 249 -7.16 16.34 -6.30
CA GLU A 249 -7.34 17.76 -5.98
C GLU A 249 -8.45 17.96 -4.93
N LYS A 250 -9.55 17.22 -5.04
CA LYS A 250 -10.72 17.41 -4.17
C LYS A 250 -10.53 16.81 -2.78
N PHE A 251 -9.97 15.61 -2.70
CA PHE A 251 -9.96 14.81 -1.47
C PHE A 251 -8.56 14.60 -0.88
N GLY A 252 -7.48 14.99 -1.58
CA GLY A 252 -6.10 14.75 -1.13
C GLY A 252 -5.71 13.27 -1.12
N ILE A 253 -6.45 12.41 -1.82
CA ILE A 253 -6.21 10.97 -1.85
C ILE A 253 -5.28 10.66 -3.01
N HIS A 254 -3.98 10.54 -2.75
CA HIS A 254 -3.00 10.35 -3.83
C HIS A 254 -3.04 8.93 -4.44
N HIS A 255 -3.09 8.85 -5.77
CA HIS A 255 -2.87 7.63 -6.54
C HIS A 255 -1.40 7.21 -6.51
N ARG A 256 -1.07 5.93 -6.74
CA ARG A 256 0.33 5.44 -6.74
C ARG A 256 1.27 6.23 -7.65
N LEU A 257 0.77 6.72 -8.78
CA LEU A 257 1.56 7.50 -9.75
C LEU A 257 1.90 8.91 -9.23
N SER A 258 0.98 9.58 -8.56
CA SER A 258 1.19 10.91 -7.94
C SER A 258 1.86 10.83 -6.56
N ARG A 259 1.70 9.70 -5.84
CA ARG A 259 2.35 9.45 -4.54
C ARG A 259 3.87 9.53 -4.57
N LYS A 260 4.52 9.31 -5.71
CA LYS A 260 5.98 9.52 -5.82
C LYS A 260 6.35 11.00 -5.65
N ALA A 261 5.49 11.92 -6.05
CA ALA A 261 5.70 13.36 -5.92
C ALA A 261 5.25 13.90 -4.55
N VAL A 262 4.27 13.25 -3.90
CA VAL A 262 3.72 13.63 -2.58
C VAL A 262 4.00 12.54 -1.53
N ARG A 263 5.18 11.93 -1.56
CA ARG A 263 5.55 10.93 -0.54
C ARG A 263 5.55 11.64 0.80
N SER A 264 4.67 11.23 1.72
CA SER A 264 4.83 11.60 3.12
C SER A 264 6.22 11.17 3.55
N SER A 265 6.93 12.07 4.23
CA SER A 265 8.32 11.87 4.60
C SER A 265 8.50 10.48 5.24
N PRO A 266 9.40 9.62 4.72
CA PRO A 266 9.75 8.34 5.34
C PRO A 266 10.20 8.45 6.80
N ILE A 267 10.53 9.66 7.25
CA ILE A 267 10.96 10.01 8.60
C ILE A 267 10.03 11.06 9.24
N ALA A 268 8.76 11.15 8.81
CA ALA A 268 7.82 12.15 9.28
C ALA A 268 7.66 12.17 10.81
N GLY A 269 7.63 11.01 11.45
CA GLY A 269 7.55 10.91 12.91
C GLY A 269 8.80 11.47 13.59
N PHE A 270 10.00 11.20 13.05
CA PHE A 270 11.22 11.84 13.54
C PHE A 270 11.22 13.36 13.31
N ARG A 271 10.76 13.85 12.16
CA ARG A 271 10.65 15.30 11.92
C ARG A 271 9.75 15.98 12.95
N ALA A 272 8.61 15.37 13.26
CA ALA A 272 7.70 15.87 14.29
C ALA A 272 8.35 15.91 15.68
N LEU A 273 9.16 14.90 16.03
CA LEU A 273 9.86 14.84 17.32
C LEU A 273 11.06 15.80 17.43
N LEU A 274 11.81 15.98 16.34
CA LEU A 274 12.99 16.86 16.31
C LEU A 274 12.59 18.33 16.33
N GLY A 275 11.51 18.69 15.64
CA GLY A 275 11.09 20.08 15.45
C GLY A 275 11.93 20.81 14.40
N GLN A 276 11.38 21.89 13.84
CA GLN A 276 11.99 22.59 12.69
C GLN A 276 13.36 23.19 13.02
N GLU A 277 13.55 23.72 14.22
CA GLU A 277 14.82 24.33 14.64
C GLU A 277 15.99 23.34 14.62
N VAL A 278 15.81 22.15 15.20
CA VAL A 278 16.84 21.10 15.21
C VAL A 278 17.11 20.61 13.79
N ILE A 279 16.07 20.51 12.96
CA ILE A 279 16.21 20.10 11.57
C ILE A 279 17.08 21.11 10.81
N ASP A 280 16.74 22.40 10.86
CA ASP A 280 17.45 23.46 10.14
C ASP A 280 18.92 23.53 10.61
N GLN A 281 19.17 23.47 11.91
CA GLN A 281 20.53 23.45 12.47
C GLN A 281 21.34 22.23 12.00
N THR A 282 20.70 21.05 11.92
CA THR A 282 21.37 19.84 11.43
C THR A 282 21.74 19.95 9.95
N LEU A 283 20.85 20.53 9.14
CA LEU A 283 21.06 20.77 7.71
C LEU A 283 22.19 21.80 7.48
N ASP A 284 22.24 22.84 8.31
CA ASP A 284 23.28 23.87 8.27
C ASP A 284 24.63 23.38 8.84
N GLY A 285 24.67 22.18 9.43
CA GLY A 285 25.87 21.59 10.03
C GLY A 285 26.29 22.26 11.34
N ILE A 286 25.35 22.91 12.03
CA ILE A 286 25.54 23.50 13.35
C ILE A 286 25.60 22.38 14.39
N ASP A 287 26.64 22.38 15.22
CA ASP A 287 26.79 21.40 16.31
C ASP A 287 25.63 21.52 17.31
N LEU A 288 24.90 20.42 17.50
CA LEU A 288 23.75 20.35 18.40
C LEU A 288 24.16 20.08 19.86
N SER A 289 25.46 20.10 20.19
CA SER A 289 25.93 19.85 21.54
C SER A 289 25.28 20.83 22.55
N GLY A 290 24.49 20.29 23.48
CA GLY A 290 23.74 21.06 24.47
C GLY A 290 22.25 21.30 24.14
N HIS A 291 21.78 20.93 22.94
CA HIS A 291 20.35 20.88 22.65
C HIS A 291 19.70 19.63 23.26
N THR A 292 18.56 19.80 23.91
CA THR A 292 17.75 18.69 24.43
C THR A 292 16.85 18.19 23.30
N ILE A 293 17.26 17.10 22.65
CA ILE A 293 16.43 16.41 21.68
C ILE A 293 15.51 15.43 22.42
N SER A 294 14.20 15.64 22.35
CA SER A 294 13.21 14.80 23.01
C SER A 294 12.81 13.61 22.13
N LEU A 295 13.65 12.57 22.10
CA LEU A 295 13.29 11.28 21.50
C LEU A 295 12.75 10.32 22.57
N PRO A 296 11.88 9.36 22.20
CA PRO A 296 11.52 8.26 23.08
C PRO A 296 12.76 7.50 23.54
N ASN A 297 12.88 7.24 24.83
CA ASN A 297 14.04 6.53 25.38
C ASN A 297 14.14 5.08 24.89
N GLN A 298 12.99 4.46 24.58
CA GLN A 298 12.88 3.10 24.10
C GLN A 298 12.22 3.09 22.73
N LEU A 299 12.73 2.24 21.83
CA LEU A 299 12.24 2.08 20.47
C LEU A 299 12.13 0.60 20.14
N THR A 300 11.24 0.28 19.20
CA THR A 300 11.23 -1.02 18.53
C THR A 300 11.84 -0.88 17.15
N VAL A 301 12.84 -1.71 16.85
CA VAL A 301 13.41 -1.83 15.51
C VAL A 301 12.86 -3.09 14.88
N LEU A 302 12.18 -2.94 13.75
CA LEU A 302 11.52 -4.03 13.05
C LEU A 302 12.02 -4.11 11.62
N VAL A 303 12.19 -5.31 11.08
CA VAL A 303 12.31 -5.52 9.63
C VAL A 303 11.11 -6.30 9.12
N ARG A 304 10.58 -5.86 7.97
CA ARG A 304 9.44 -6.47 7.31
C ARG A 304 9.74 -6.77 5.85
N ARG A 305 9.37 -7.98 5.42
CA ARG A 305 9.26 -8.35 4.01
C ARG A 305 8.06 -9.27 3.83
N GLY A 306 6.91 -8.69 3.53
CA GLY A 306 5.67 -9.44 3.47
C GLY A 306 5.32 -10.05 4.84
N ALA A 307 5.20 -11.39 4.89
CA ALA A 307 4.91 -12.12 6.14
C ALA A 307 6.14 -12.31 7.04
N ASP A 308 7.36 -12.14 6.50
CA ASP A 308 8.59 -12.25 7.29
C ASP A 308 8.75 -10.98 8.12
N VAL A 309 8.56 -11.09 9.44
CA VAL A 309 8.64 -9.98 10.41
C VAL A 309 9.56 -10.36 11.55
N HIS A 310 10.59 -9.56 11.80
CA HIS A 310 11.48 -9.73 12.95
C HIS A 310 11.67 -8.38 13.64
N ALA A 311 11.41 -8.34 14.94
CA ALA A 311 11.45 -7.10 15.72
C ALA A 311 12.27 -7.23 17.00
N PHE A 312 13.04 -6.20 17.31
CA PHE A 312 13.72 -6.04 18.59
C PHE A 312 13.05 -4.90 19.34
N GLU A 313 12.33 -5.26 20.39
CA GLU A 313 11.59 -4.34 21.25
C GLU A 313 12.49 -3.82 22.38
N ASP A 314 12.05 -2.73 23.02
CA ASP A 314 12.67 -2.15 24.21
C ASP A 314 14.16 -1.76 24.05
N LEU A 315 14.58 -1.43 22.82
CA LEU A 315 15.92 -0.93 22.56
C LEU A 315 16.05 0.49 23.09
N THR A 316 16.98 0.71 24.01
CA THR A 316 17.22 2.02 24.62
C THR A 316 18.20 2.82 23.78
N ILE A 317 17.90 4.09 23.51
CA ILE A 317 18.86 5.00 22.85
C ILE A 317 20.03 5.23 23.82
N ARG A 318 21.23 4.86 23.41
CA ARG A 318 22.46 5.01 24.19
C ARG A 318 23.32 6.17 23.73
N GLY A 319 23.18 6.57 22.48
CA GLY A 319 23.92 7.69 21.93
C GLY A 319 23.30 8.23 20.65
N LEU A 320 23.53 9.53 20.44
CA LEU A 320 23.25 10.22 19.19
C LEU A 320 24.59 10.67 18.61
N LYS A 321 24.75 10.51 17.30
CA LYS A 321 25.91 11.04 16.58
C LYS A 321 25.42 11.97 15.48
N GLN A 322 25.72 13.26 15.61
CA GLN A 322 25.45 14.17 14.53
C GLN A 322 26.44 13.93 13.37
N LEU A 323 25.89 13.89 12.17
CA LEU A 323 26.60 13.92 10.90
C LEU A 323 26.06 15.13 10.14
N ARG A 324 26.78 15.62 9.13
CA ARG A 324 26.27 16.73 8.32
C ARG A 324 24.96 16.31 7.66
N GLY A 325 23.86 17.04 7.90
CA GLY A 325 22.54 16.75 7.36
C GLY A 325 21.87 15.47 7.92
N SER A 326 22.42 14.84 8.96
CA SER A 326 21.93 13.55 9.45
C SER A 326 22.16 13.34 10.95
N ILE A 327 21.36 12.47 11.58
CA ILE A 327 21.49 12.07 12.98
C ILE A 327 21.59 10.54 13.03
N GLY A 328 22.73 10.02 13.48
CA GLY A 328 22.93 8.62 13.78
C GLY A 328 22.35 8.26 15.15
N LEU A 329 21.58 7.18 15.23
CA LEU A 329 21.11 6.59 16.49
C LEU A 329 21.91 5.33 16.79
N TRP A 330 22.38 5.22 18.03
CA TRP A 330 22.91 3.99 18.59
C TRP A 330 22.01 3.53 19.73
N MET A 331 21.49 2.31 19.60
CA MET A 331 20.53 1.73 20.55
C MET A 331 21.01 0.37 21.03
N GLN A 332 20.56 -0.01 22.23
CA GLN A 332 20.98 -1.25 22.88
C GLN A 332 19.87 -1.82 23.77
N ASN A 333 19.78 -3.15 23.88
CA ASN A 333 18.90 -3.79 24.87
C ASN A 333 19.41 -3.57 26.31
N ALA A 334 18.62 -3.98 27.29
CA ALA A 334 18.95 -3.83 28.71
C ALA A 334 20.22 -4.59 29.11
N GLU A 335 20.43 -5.79 28.56
CA GLU A 335 21.55 -6.68 28.87
C GLU A 335 22.85 -6.28 28.16
N GLY A 336 22.77 -5.38 27.18
CA GLY A 336 23.91 -4.95 26.39
C GLY A 336 24.36 -5.93 25.29
N THR A 337 23.66 -7.05 25.13
CA THR A 337 24.00 -8.12 24.19
C THR A 337 23.57 -7.83 22.76
N LEU A 338 22.70 -6.85 22.53
CA LEU A 338 22.18 -6.51 21.21
C LEU A 338 22.29 -5.01 20.99
N GLN A 339 22.88 -4.62 19.86
CA GLN A 339 23.05 -3.24 19.45
C GLN A 339 22.43 -3.03 18.08
N ALA A 340 21.88 -1.83 17.87
CA ALA A 340 21.30 -1.42 16.62
C ALA A 340 21.80 -0.02 16.25
N THR A 341 22.25 0.14 15.01
CA THR A 341 22.73 1.42 14.48
C THR A 341 21.98 1.80 13.21
N LEU A 342 21.53 3.05 13.13
CA LEU A 342 20.83 3.59 11.96
C LEU A 342 21.05 5.10 11.85
N VAL A 343 20.72 5.65 10.69
CA VAL A 343 20.89 7.08 10.37
C VAL A 343 19.56 7.67 9.91
N ILE A 344 19.16 8.76 10.55
CA ILE A 344 18.08 9.65 10.10
C ILE A 344 18.73 10.68 9.19
N ASN A 345 18.49 10.60 7.89
CA ASN A 345 19.02 11.52 6.91
C ASN A 345 17.98 12.61 6.61
N LEU A 346 18.18 13.79 7.20
CA LEU A 346 17.24 14.91 7.10
C LEU A 346 17.33 15.61 5.75
N GLU A 347 18.49 15.55 5.08
CA GLU A 347 18.75 16.14 3.77
C GLU A 347 18.02 15.37 2.66
N ASN A 348 18.13 14.04 2.67
CA ASN A 348 17.48 13.17 1.68
C ASN A 348 16.08 12.70 2.09
N ASP A 349 15.62 13.11 3.27
CA ASP A 349 14.35 12.68 3.84
C ASP A 349 14.21 11.15 3.94
N SER A 350 15.27 10.48 4.41
CA SER A 350 15.37 9.02 4.42
C SER A 350 15.79 8.48 5.78
N LEU A 351 15.37 7.23 6.03
CA LEU A 351 15.94 6.41 7.08
C LEU A 351 16.90 5.41 6.43
N GLU A 352 18.08 5.25 7.01
CA GLU A 352 19.13 4.38 6.49
C GLU A 352 19.62 3.42 7.58
N MET A 353 19.75 2.15 7.21
CA MET A 353 20.32 1.12 8.07
C MET A 353 21.05 0.12 7.16
N ALA A 354 22.26 -0.26 7.55
CA ALA A 354 22.98 -1.31 6.84
C ALA A 354 22.41 -2.70 7.22
N PRO A 355 22.53 -3.73 6.37
CA PRO A 355 22.05 -5.07 6.69
C PRO A 355 22.67 -5.68 7.95
N ASP A 356 23.90 -5.29 8.28
CA ASP A 356 24.65 -5.64 9.48
C ASP A 356 24.45 -4.62 10.63
N GLY A 357 23.50 -3.69 10.49
CA GLY A 357 23.21 -2.68 11.50
C GLY A 357 22.62 -3.23 12.80
N ILE A 358 22.31 -4.54 12.88
CA ILE A 358 22.04 -5.25 14.13
C ILE A 358 23.25 -6.11 14.48
N GLU A 359 23.87 -5.82 15.62
CA GLU A 359 24.96 -6.62 16.16
C GLU A 359 24.48 -7.36 17.42
N CYS A 360 24.80 -8.65 17.51
CA CYS A 360 24.46 -9.48 18.65
C CYS A 360 25.72 -10.14 19.23
N LEU A 361 25.99 -9.89 20.50
CA LEU A 361 26.99 -10.58 21.30
C LEU A 361 26.43 -11.93 21.75
N MET A 362 26.79 -12.98 21.01
CA MET A 362 26.32 -14.34 21.28
C MET A 362 27.18 -15.04 22.35
N ASN A 363 26.53 -15.64 23.33
CA ASN A 363 27.09 -16.64 24.23
C ASN A 363 26.52 -18.01 23.85
N ALA A 364 27.34 -18.86 23.24
CA ALA A 364 26.93 -20.19 22.76
C ALA A 364 26.44 -21.14 23.87
N ASN A 365 26.76 -20.86 25.14
CA ASN A 365 26.32 -21.66 26.28
C ASN A 365 24.98 -21.21 26.86
N SER A 366 24.32 -20.22 26.24
CA SER A 366 23.03 -19.69 26.68
C SER A 366 22.01 -19.83 25.56
N ARG A 367 20.98 -20.63 25.78
CA ARG A 367 19.93 -20.87 24.78
C ARG A 367 19.27 -19.56 24.32
N SER A 368 18.94 -18.67 25.27
CA SER A 368 18.34 -17.36 24.96
C SER A 368 19.27 -16.46 24.14
N SER A 369 20.59 -16.52 24.38
CA SER A 369 21.56 -15.77 23.58
C SER A 369 21.68 -16.31 22.16
N VAL A 370 21.62 -17.64 21.97
CA VAL A 370 21.59 -18.25 20.64
C VAL A 370 20.28 -17.91 19.91
N ASP A 371 19.14 -17.92 20.60
CA ASP A 371 17.85 -17.49 20.03
C ASP A 371 17.88 -16.02 19.56
N GLN A 372 18.52 -15.15 20.35
CA GLN A 372 18.73 -13.74 19.97
C GLN A 372 19.61 -13.62 18.72
N ALA A 373 20.70 -14.39 18.64
CA ALA A 373 21.58 -14.42 17.48
C ALA A 373 20.86 -14.96 16.22
N LEU A 374 20.03 -16.00 16.37
CA LEU A 374 19.21 -16.54 15.30
C LEU A 374 18.22 -15.50 14.77
N LYS A 375 17.56 -14.77 15.68
CA LYS A 375 16.65 -13.67 15.33
C LYS A 375 17.38 -12.51 14.63
N ALA A 376 18.59 -12.15 15.06
CA ALA A 376 19.41 -11.12 14.42
C ALA A 376 19.87 -11.54 13.00
N HIS A 377 20.21 -12.82 12.84
CA HIS A 377 20.53 -13.38 11.52
C HIS A 377 19.30 -13.35 10.59
N GLN A 378 18.13 -13.76 11.07
CA GLN A 378 16.87 -13.68 10.31
C GLN A 378 16.51 -12.24 9.96
N PHE A 379 16.68 -11.30 10.89
CA PHE A 379 16.49 -9.88 10.64
C PHE A 379 17.35 -9.41 9.45
N SER A 380 18.66 -9.68 9.52
CA SER A 380 19.63 -9.29 8.50
C SER A 380 19.32 -9.92 7.14
N TRP A 381 18.94 -11.20 7.14
CA TRP A 381 18.53 -11.92 5.94
C TRP A 381 17.27 -11.34 5.30
N THR A 382 16.26 -11.02 6.10
CA THR A 382 15.02 -10.38 5.66
C THR A 382 15.31 -9.00 5.07
N HIS A 383 16.21 -8.23 5.70
CA HIS A 383 16.66 -6.94 5.19
C HIS A 383 17.32 -7.08 3.80
N LEU A 384 18.29 -7.99 3.66
CA LEU A 384 19.00 -8.27 2.40
C LEU A 384 18.09 -8.66 1.22
N ARG A 385 16.91 -9.20 1.50
CA ARG A 385 15.94 -9.67 0.49
C ARG A 385 14.93 -8.59 0.08
N ASN A 386 15.31 -7.31 0.12
CA ASN A 386 14.40 -6.17 -0.07
C ASN A 386 13.42 -5.98 1.10
N GLY A 387 13.84 -6.33 2.32
CA GLY A 387 13.12 -5.95 3.52
C GLY A 387 13.22 -4.44 3.76
N ARG A 388 12.20 -3.88 4.43
CA ARG A 388 12.22 -2.52 4.96
C ARG A 388 12.44 -2.57 6.47
N VAL A 389 13.24 -1.66 6.99
CA VAL A 389 13.36 -1.45 8.44
C VAL A 389 12.41 -0.34 8.85
N GLU A 390 11.72 -0.55 9.96
CA GLU A 390 10.75 0.36 10.56
C GLU A 390 11.18 0.64 12.01
N LEU A 391 11.04 1.90 12.45
CA LEU A 391 11.20 2.29 13.86
C LEU A 391 9.86 2.71 14.44
N TRP A 392 9.50 2.08 15.55
CA TRP A 392 8.27 2.35 16.26
C TRP A 392 8.58 2.86 17.66
N SER A 393 7.80 3.85 18.09
CA SER A 393 7.82 4.35 19.46
C SER A 393 7.07 3.41 20.42
N PRO A 394 7.18 3.60 21.74
CA PRO A 394 6.49 2.77 22.74
C PRO A 394 4.95 2.85 22.70
N ASP A 395 4.41 3.92 22.12
CA ASP A 395 2.97 4.14 21.87
C ASP A 395 2.51 3.61 20.51
N ASP A 396 3.30 2.73 19.87
CA ASP A 396 3.01 2.11 18.57
C ASP A 396 2.89 3.12 17.41
N THR A 397 3.54 4.29 17.51
CA THR A 397 3.63 5.27 16.43
C THR A 397 4.85 5.00 15.54
N LEU A 398 4.66 4.92 14.22
CA LEU A 398 5.77 4.77 13.26
C LEU A 398 6.57 6.07 13.19
N LEU A 399 7.84 6.03 13.62
CA LEU A 399 8.75 7.17 13.59
C LEU A 399 9.43 7.35 12.23
N GLY A 400 9.80 6.24 11.61
CA GLY A 400 10.33 6.24 10.25
C GLY A 400 10.56 4.85 9.69
N LYS A 401 10.79 4.78 8.37
CA LYS A 401 11.06 3.54 7.65
C LYS A 401 12.04 3.71 6.50
N THR A 402 12.81 2.66 6.22
CA THR A 402 13.73 2.62 5.09
C THR A 402 12.97 2.32 3.79
N ALA A 403 13.58 2.64 2.65
CA ALA A 403 13.20 1.99 1.40
C ALA A 403 13.54 0.48 1.47
N PRO A 404 12.91 -0.36 0.62
CA PRO A 404 13.36 -1.74 0.44
C PRO A 404 14.85 -1.77 0.07
N TYR A 405 15.65 -2.53 0.81
CA TYR A 405 17.09 -2.62 0.56
C TYR A 405 17.37 -3.40 -0.73
N MET A 406 17.97 -2.75 -1.72
CA MET A 406 18.37 -3.37 -2.98
C MET A 406 19.89 -3.53 -3.01
N PRO A 407 20.45 -4.74 -2.87
CA PRO A 407 21.88 -4.96 -3.00
C PRO A 407 22.36 -4.54 -4.39
N VAL A 408 23.41 -3.72 -4.44
CA VAL A 408 24.05 -3.31 -5.71
C VAL A 408 25.32 -4.13 -5.89
N ASN A 409 25.50 -4.73 -7.07
CA ASN A 409 26.65 -5.59 -7.41
C ASN A 409 26.87 -6.80 -6.48
N ALA A 410 25.83 -7.25 -5.78
CA ALA A 410 25.86 -8.42 -4.92
C ALA A 410 24.52 -9.17 -4.98
N MET A 411 24.54 -10.45 -4.62
CA MET A 411 23.33 -11.25 -4.44
C MET A 411 23.31 -11.85 -3.05
N ALA A 412 22.12 -11.93 -2.45
CA ALA A 412 21.93 -12.70 -1.23
C ALA A 412 22.32 -14.17 -1.49
N ASN A 413 23.00 -14.81 -0.53
CA ASN A 413 23.46 -16.20 -0.64
C ASN A 413 22.54 -17.13 0.20
N PRO A 414 21.58 -17.85 -0.42
CA PRO A 414 20.63 -18.68 0.31
C PRO A 414 21.28 -19.89 0.97
N GLU A 415 22.32 -20.45 0.36
CA GLU A 415 23.04 -21.61 0.90
C GLU A 415 23.77 -21.25 2.20
N TRP A 416 24.41 -20.08 2.22
CA TRP A 416 25.02 -19.54 3.45
C TRP A 416 23.97 -19.34 4.54
N HIS A 417 22.83 -18.73 4.20
CA HIS A 417 21.74 -18.53 5.16
C HIS A 417 21.23 -19.84 5.74
N THR A 418 20.92 -20.83 4.89
CA THR A 418 20.44 -22.15 5.34
C THR A 418 21.45 -22.84 6.26
N ARG A 419 22.74 -22.80 5.91
CA ARG A 419 23.80 -23.37 6.76
C ARG A 419 23.90 -22.63 8.10
N SER A 420 23.92 -21.30 8.10
CA SER A 420 24.01 -20.51 9.33
C SER A 420 22.82 -20.72 10.27
N VAL A 421 21.60 -20.83 9.72
CA VAL A 421 20.40 -21.17 10.51
C VAL A 421 20.53 -22.58 11.12
N ALA A 422 21.01 -23.56 10.35
CA ALA A 422 21.20 -24.91 10.84
C ALA A 422 22.26 -24.99 11.96
N GLU A 423 23.39 -24.29 11.79
CA GLU A 423 24.45 -24.19 12.79
C GLU A 423 23.95 -23.55 14.09
N LEU A 424 23.27 -22.40 14.00
CA LEU A 424 22.70 -21.71 15.17
C LEU A 424 21.62 -22.55 15.85
N THR A 425 20.80 -23.26 15.08
CA THR A 425 19.76 -24.14 15.63
C THR A 425 20.38 -25.32 16.36
N ALA A 426 21.45 -25.93 15.82
CA ALA A 426 22.19 -26.99 16.50
C ALA A 426 22.87 -26.48 17.79
N MET A 427 23.42 -25.26 17.78
CA MET A 427 23.96 -24.63 18.99
C MET A 427 22.87 -24.39 20.04
N ARG A 428 21.69 -23.90 19.63
CA ARG A 428 20.55 -23.68 20.52
C ARG A 428 20.11 -24.99 21.18
N ASP A 429 20.03 -26.06 20.41
CA ASP A 429 19.58 -27.37 20.89
C ASP A 429 20.62 -28.06 21.80
N ALA A 430 21.90 -27.69 21.68
CA ALA A 430 22.99 -28.16 22.54
C ALA A 430 23.20 -27.30 23.80
N ALA A 431 22.70 -26.06 23.81
CA ALA A 431 22.83 -25.16 24.95
C ALA A 431 21.90 -25.61 26.10
N PRO A 432 22.35 -25.54 27.36
CA PRO A 432 21.50 -25.86 28.51
C PRO A 432 20.31 -24.90 28.59
N ASP A 433 19.13 -25.43 28.91
CA ASP A 433 17.98 -24.61 29.32
C ASP A 433 18.32 -23.89 30.64
N PRO A 434 17.88 -22.63 30.80
CA PRO A 434 18.13 -21.87 32.03
C PRO A 434 17.52 -22.52 33.28
#